data_AF-A0A7T8IFW7-F1
#
_entry.id   AF-A0A7T8IFW7-F1
#
_cell.length_a   1.000
_cell.length_b   1.000
_cell.length_c   1.000
_cell.angle_alpha   90.00
_cell.angle_beta   90.00
_cell.angle_gamma   90.00
#
_symmetry.space_group_name_H-M   'P 1'
#
loop_
_entity.id
_entity.type
_entity.pdbx_description
1 polymer ?
#
loop_
_entity_poly.entity_id
_entity_poly.type
_entity_poly.pdbx_seq_one_letter_code
_entity_poly.pdbx_strand_id
1 'polypeptide(L)' 'MAKILKFIYAMILFLFLFLVAMEVGGEQDGCVTDADCPRYWEELYVPKCIDHKCIGRWKWD' A
#
# COMPACT_ATOMS: atom_id res chain seq x y z
N MET A 1 -4.80 -35.27 15.41
CA MET A 1 -5.70 -34.09 15.48
C MET A 1 -4.99 -32.83 15.99
N ALA A 2 -4.32 -32.87 17.15
CA ALA A 2 -3.59 -31.70 17.69
C ALA A 2 -2.51 -31.10 16.76
N LYS A 3 -1.79 -31.93 15.98
CA LYS A 3 -0.80 -31.44 15.00
C LYS A 3 -1.45 -30.64 13.86
N ILE A 4 -2.62 -31.06 13.39
CA ILE A 4 -3.37 -30.40 12.32
C ILE A 4 -3.91 -29.06 12.84
N LEU A 5 -4.46 -29.05 14.07
CA LEU A 5 -4.92 -27.83 14.72
C LEU A 5 -3.80 -26.79 14.88
N LYS A 6 -2.59 -27.22 15.28
CA LYS A 6 -1.41 -26.33 15.37
C LYS A 6 -1.03 -25.74 14.01
N PHE A 7 -1.08 -26.54 12.94
CA PHE A 7 -0.77 -26.08 11.59
C PHE A 7 -1.80 -25.05 11.09
N ILE A 8 -3.10 -25.32 11.27
CA ILE A 8 -4.17 -24.38 10.92
C ILE A 8 -4.01 -23.07 11.69
N TYR A 9 -3.70 -23.14 12.99
CA TYR A 9 -3.48 -21.94 13.80
C TYR A 9 -2.29 -21.10 13.31
N ALA A 10 -1.16 -21.74 12.97
CA ALA A 10 -0.01 -21.04 12.41
C ALA A 10 -0.33 -20.38 11.06
N MET A 11 -1.08 -21.06 10.19
CA MET A 11 -1.51 -20.49 8.90
C MET A 11 -2.43 -19.28 9.09
N ILE A 12 -3.42 -19.38 9.98
CA ILE A 12 -4.33 -18.28 10.30
C ILE A 12 -3.53 -17.08 10.81
N LEU A 13 -2.59 -17.31 11.73
CA LEU A 13 -1.77 -16.25 12.30
C LEU A 13 -0.89 -15.57 11.24
N PHE A 14 -0.33 -16.34 10.31
CA PHE A 14 0.43 -15.80 9.18
C PHE A 14 -0.44 -14.94 8.25
N LEU A 15 -1.66 -15.40 7.92
CA LEU A 15 -2.61 -14.65 7.10
C LEU A 15 -3.04 -13.34 7.77
N PHE A 16 -3.30 -13.37 9.08
CA PHE A 16 -3.61 -12.15 9.85
C PHE A 16 -2.47 -11.14 9.80
N LEU A 17 -1.23 -11.58 10.04
CA LEU A 17 -0.07 -10.68 9.96
C LEU A 17 0.11 -10.09 8.56
N PHE A 18 -0.14 -10.89 7.51
CA PHE A 18 -0.06 -10.44 6.13
C PHE A 18 -1.13 -9.40 5.80
N LEU A 19 -2.38 -9.62 6.22
CA LEU A 19 -3.48 -8.67 6.06
C LEU A 19 -3.21 -7.35 6.81
N VAL A 20 -2.70 -7.44 8.04
CA VAL A 20 -2.31 -6.25 8.82
C VAL A 20 -1.19 -5.49 8.12
N ALA A 21 -0.15 -6.17 7.63
CA ALA A 21 0.93 -5.53 6.89
C ALA A 21 0.45 -4.90 5.57
N MET A 22 -0.51 -5.52 4.88
CA MET A 22 -1.13 -4.97 3.68
C MET A 22 -1.98 -3.75 3.97
N GLU A 23 -2.74 -3.72 5.08
CA GLU A 23 -3.51 -2.54 5.48
C GLU A 23 -2.56 -1.38 5.83
N VAL A 24 -1.51 -1.66 6.61
CA VAL A 24 -0.53 -0.66 7.02
C VAL A 24 0.34 -0.17 5.84
N GLY A 25 0.55 -1.01 4.83
CA GLY A 25 1.28 -0.67 3.60
C GLY A 25 0.41 -0.12 2.46
N GLY A 26 -0.91 -0.33 2.52
CA GLY A 26 -1.86 0.08 1.48
C GLY A 26 -2.35 1.53 1.62
N GLU A 27 -2.14 2.14 2.79
CA GLU A 27 -2.57 3.51 3.10
C GLU A 27 -1.39 4.51 3.14
N GLN A 28 -0.23 4.15 2.58
CA GLN A 28 1.02 4.93 2.69
C GLN A 28 1.47 5.64 1.41
N ASP A 29 0.54 6.15 0.61
CA ASP A 29 0.82 7.33 -0.23
C ASP A 29 -0.08 8.50 0.19
N GLY A 30 -0.28 8.61 1.51
CA GLY A 30 -0.85 9.76 2.16
C GLY A 30 -0.01 11.00 1.85
N CYS A 31 -0.55 11.94 1.09
CA CYS A 31 0.13 13.19 0.76
C CYS A 31 -0.60 14.39 1.38
N VAL A 32 0.15 15.45 1.70
CA VAL A 32 -0.41 16.76 2.08
C VAL A 32 -0.22 17.75 0.93
N THR A 33 0.88 17.58 0.19
CA THR A 33 1.31 18.39 -0.93
C THR A 33 1.81 17.50 -2.06
N ASP A 34 1.85 18.02 -3.28
CA ASP A 34 2.34 17.28 -4.45
C ASP A 34 3.80 16.81 -4.29
N ALA A 35 4.59 17.49 -3.45
CA ALA A 35 5.99 17.16 -3.18
C ALA A 35 6.16 15.95 -2.25
N ASP A 36 5.10 15.56 -1.52
CA ASP A 36 5.09 14.35 -0.69
C ASP A 36 4.94 13.09 -1.55
N CYS A 37 4.53 13.24 -2.81
CA CYS A 37 4.36 12.13 -3.71
C CYS A 37 5.71 11.57 -4.21
N PRO A 38 5.78 10.25 -4.46
CA PRO A 38 7.04 9.63 -4.83
C PRO A 38 7.59 10.17 -6.15
N ARG A 39 8.83 10.67 -6.11
CA ARG A 39 9.52 11.25 -7.29
C ARG A 39 9.65 10.30 -8.47
N TYR A 40 9.63 8.99 -8.26
CA TYR A 40 9.69 8.03 -9.38
C TYR A 40 8.47 8.13 -10.31
N TRP A 41 7.39 8.80 -9.89
CA TRP A 41 6.24 9.10 -10.74
C TRP A 41 6.53 10.21 -11.74
N GLU A 42 7.45 11.13 -11.45
CA GLU A 42 7.75 12.32 -12.29
C GLU A 42 8.27 11.97 -13.70
N GLU A 43 8.79 10.75 -13.88
CA GLU A 43 9.26 10.24 -15.18
C GLU A 43 8.11 10.02 -16.17
N LEU A 44 6.96 9.52 -15.71
CA LEU A 44 5.83 9.12 -16.57
C LEU A 44 4.57 9.96 -16.31
N TYR A 45 4.45 10.50 -15.11
CA TYR A 45 3.26 11.17 -14.61
C TYR A 45 3.62 12.51 -13.98
N VAL A 46 2.65 13.41 -13.91
CA VAL A 46 2.66 14.55 -13.02
C VAL A 46 1.94 14.10 -11.74
N PRO A 47 2.65 13.74 -10.67
CA PRO A 47 2.01 13.35 -9.42
C PRO A 47 1.27 14.54 -8.82
N LYS A 48 0.01 14.32 -8.44
CA LYS A 48 -0.80 15.29 -7.71
C LYS A 48 -1.31 14.67 -6.43
N CYS A 49 -1.33 15.46 -5.38
CA CYS A 49 -2.00 15.10 -4.16
C CYS A 49 -3.48 15.46 -4.23
N ILE A 50 -4.34 14.45 -4.25
CA ILE A 50 -5.80 14.60 -4.32
C ILE A 50 -6.42 13.71 -3.25
N ASP A 51 -7.23 14.28 -2.36
CA ASP A 51 -7.86 13.56 -1.25
C ASP A 51 -6.86 12.72 -0.42
N HIS A 52 -5.70 13.32 -0.14
CA HIS A 52 -4.58 12.67 0.53
C HIS A 52 -4.04 11.44 -0.18
N LYS A 53 -4.18 11.36 -1.50
CA LYS A 53 -3.62 10.28 -2.32
C LYS A 53 -2.82 10.86 -3.48
N CYS A 54 -1.68 10.24 -3.76
CA CYS A 54 -0.93 10.53 -4.97
C CYS A 54 -1.67 9.95 -6.18
N ILE A 55 -2.04 10.82 -7.12
CA ILE A 55 -2.66 10.46 -8.41
C ILE A 55 -1.75 10.93 -9.53
N GLY A 56 -1.34 10.01 -10.39
CA GLY A 56 -0.50 10.32 -11.55
C GLY A 56 -1.37 10.73 -12.73
N ARG A 57 -1.22 11.96 -13.21
CA ARG A 57 -1.74 12.36 -14.53
C ARG A 57 -0.67 12.13 -15.59
N TRP A 58 -1.01 11.59 -16.76
CA TRP A 58 -0.05 11.46 -17.86
C TRP A 58 0.54 12.82 -18.25
N LYS A 59 1.86 12.87 -18.43
CA LYS A 59 2.59 14.11 -18.76
C LYS A 59 2.42 14.55 -20.22
N TRP A 60 1.82 13.71 -21.06
CA TRP A 60 1.75 13.85 -22.52
C TRP A 60 0.35 14.21 -23.06
N ASP A 61 -0.61 14.51 -22.17
CA ASP A 61 -1.94 15.05 -22.52
C ASP A 61 -1.93 16.59 -22.62
#